data_AF-A0A2N0YWC4-F1
#
_entry.id   AF-A0A2N0YWC4-F1
#
_cell.length_a   1.000
_cell.length_b   1.000
_cell.length_c   1.000
_cell.angle_alpha   90.00
_cell.angle_beta   90.00
_cell.angle_gamma   90.00
#
_symmetry.space_group_name_H-M   'P 1'
#
loop_
_entity.id
_entity.type
_entity.pdbx_description
1 polymer ?
#
loop_
_entity_poly.entity_id
_entity_poly.type
_entity_poly.pdbx_seq_one_letter_code
_entity_poly.pdbx_strand_id
1 'polypeptide(L)'
;MTIKSEFKPKMKQRMLDLLEQTSSLRNLDKAIKEIKNKNGLNDNQIKRCIENFNRIGVNPVTIPRRWKHDVLRNPLKLITVE
;
A
#
# COMPACT_ATOMS: atom_id res chain seq x y z
N MET A 1 -13.13 -18.66 14.11
CA MET A 1 -12.70 -18.97 12.73
C MET A 1 -11.60 -17.98 12.36
N THR A 2 -10.35 -18.40 12.35
CA THR A 2 -9.19 -17.50 12.22
C THR A 2 -8.94 -17.18 10.75
N ILE A 3 -9.41 -16.02 10.28
CA ILE A 3 -9.29 -15.61 8.87
C ILE A 3 -7.84 -15.17 8.62
N LYS A 4 -7.11 -15.99 7.86
CA LYS A 4 -5.75 -15.71 7.36
C LYS A 4 -5.79 -14.48 6.45
N SER A 5 -4.88 -13.53 6.65
CA SER A 5 -4.75 -12.33 5.82
C SER A 5 -4.65 -12.67 4.33
N GLU A 6 -5.58 -12.17 3.51
CA GLU A 6 -5.65 -12.46 2.06
C GLU A 6 -4.37 -12.07 1.30
N PHE A 7 -3.64 -11.08 1.80
CA PHE A 7 -2.35 -10.70 1.22
C PHE A 7 -1.21 -11.53 1.83
N LYS A 8 -0.38 -12.11 0.96
CA LYS A 8 0.91 -12.67 1.38
C LYS A 8 1.66 -11.60 2.20
N PRO A 9 2.32 -11.94 3.32
CA PRO A 9 2.98 -10.97 4.20
C PRO A 9 3.94 -10.03 3.46
N LYS A 10 4.66 -10.56 2.47
CA LYS A 10 5.57 -9.81 1.60
C LYS A 10 4.86 -8.77 0.72
N MET A 11 3.65 -9.05 0.25
CA MET A 11 2.85 -8.08 -0.52
C MET A 11 2.36 -6.95 0.37
N LYS A 12 1.86 -7.29 1.57
CA LYS A 12 1.43 -6.30 2.56
C LYS A 12 2.57 -5.34 2.92
N GLN A 13 3.77 -5.86 3.15
CA GLN A 13 4.94 -5.03 3.43
C GLN A 13 5.25 -4.07 2.27
N ARG A 14 5.26 -4.55 1.03
CA ARG A 14 5.52 -3.71 -0.15
C ARG A 14 4.48 -2.62 -0.36
N MET A 15 3.22 -2.92 -0.09
CA MET A 15 2.15 -1.92 -0.12
C MET A 15 2.38 -0.86 0.96
N LEU A 16 2.78 -1.25 2.18
CA LEU A 16 3.12 -0.30 3.24
C LEU A 16 4.33 0.56 2.90
N ASP A 17 5.39 -0.03 2.35
CA ASP A 17 6.58 0.71 1.90
C ASP A 17 6.19 1.76 0.84
N LEU A 18 5.33 1.36 -0.12
CA LEU A 18 4.86 2.27 -1.18
C LEU A 18 3.98 3.37 -0.60
N LEU A 19 3.14 3.04 0.37
CA LEU A 19 2.32 4.01 1.08
C LEU A 19 3.17 5.04 1.84
N GLU A 20 4.26 4.60 2.48
CA GLU A 20 5.16 5.48 3.19
C GLU A 20 5.85 6.47 2.24
N GLN A 21 6.38 5.98 1.10
CA GLN A 21 7.04 6.83 0.11
C GLN A 21 6.07 7.80 -0.55
N THR A 22 4.88 7.34 -0.94
CA THR A 22 3.83 8.19 -1.55
C THR A 22 3.37 9.28 -0.60
N SER A 23 3.23 8.96 0.69
CA SER A 23 2.86 9.94 1.71
C SER A 23 3.97 10.95 2.01
N SER A 24 5.23 10.51 2.00
CA SER A 24 6.40 11.38 2.21
C SER A 24 6.62 12.35 1.05
N LEU A 25 6.52 11.85 -0.18
CA LEU A 25 6.86 12.60 -1.39
C LEU A 25 5.65 13.31 -2.00
N ARG A 26 4.43 12.98 -1.53
CA ARG A 26 3.14 13.47 -2.04
C ARG A 26 2.98 13.34 -3.55
N ASN A 27 3.67 12.38 -4.14
CA ASN A 27 3.72 12.17 -5.58
C ASN A 27 4.03 10.69 -5.87
N LEU A 28 3.16 10.06 -6.65
CA LEU A 28 3.25 8.64 -6.96
C LEU A 28 4.49 8.30 -7.78
N ASP A 29 4.80 9.07 -8.82
CA ASP A 29 5.98 8.82 -9.67
C ASP A 29 7.30 8.92 -8.90
N LYS A 30 7.43 9.93 -8.03
CA LYS A 30 8.59 10.07 -7.16
C LYS A 30 8.69 8.89 -6.19
N ALA A 31 7.57 8.45 -5.61
CA ALA A 31 7.54 7.30 -4.72
C ALA A 31 7.89 5.99 -5.44
N ILE A 32 7.42 5.78 -6.67
CA ILE A 32 7.77 4.63 -7.49
C ILE A 32 9.27 4.63 -7.77
N LYS A 33 9.86 5.76 -8.17
CA LYS A 33 11.31 5.88 -8.38
C LYS A 33 12.09 5.57 -7.11
N GLU A 34 11.67 6.13 -5.99
CA GLU A 34 12.33 5.93 -4.70
C GLU A 34 12.28 4.47 -4.25
N ILE A 35 11.13 3.79 -4.43
CA ILE A 35 10.97 2.40 -4.03
C ILE A 35 11.71 1.43 -4.94
N LYS A 36 11.88 1.77 -6.22
CA LYS A 36 12.77 1.05 -7.14
C LYS A 36 14.21 1.15 -6.65
N ASN A 37 14.64 2.35 -6.26
CA ASN A 37 16.02 2.62 -5.84
C ASN A 37 16.35 2.03 -4.45
N LYS A 38 15.46 2.18 -3.46
CA LYS A 38 15.70 1.72 -2.07
C LYS A 38 15.41 0.23 -1.86
N ASN A 39 14.30 -0.26 -2.39
CA ASN A 39 13.80 -1.60 -2.06
C ASN A 39 14.02 -2.60 -3.20
N GLY A 40 14.60 -2.16 -4.33
CA GLY A 40 14.87 -3.02 -5.50
C GLY A 40 13.59 -3.61 -6.12
N LEU A 41 12.45 -2.96 -5.90
CA LEU A 41 11.16 -3.41 -6.43
C LEU A 41 11.14 -3.22 -7.95
N ASN A 42 10.74 -4.27 -8.68
CA ASN A 42 10.56 -4.16 -10.12
C ASN A 42 9.16 -3.66 -10.50
N ASP A 43 9.02 -3.25 -11.76
CA ASP A 43 7.81 -2.63 -12.30
C ASP A 43 6.56 -3.51 -12.13
N ASN A 44 6.69 -4.82 -12.34
CA ASN A 44 5.59 -5.77 -12.17
C ASN A 44 5.13 -5.87 -10.70
N GLN A 45 6.07 -5.81 -9.76
CA GLN A 45 5.75 -5.83 -8.32
C GLN A 45 5.06 -4.53 -7.89
N ILE A 46 5.51 -3.38 -8.41
CA ILE A 46 4.90 -2.08 -8.15
C ILE A 46 3.50 -2.01 -8.75
N LYS A 47 3.33 -2.46 -10.00
CA LYS A 47 2.03 -2.55 -10.65
C LYS A 47 1.03 -3.35 -9.82
N ARG A 48 1.44 -4.53 -9.31
CA ARG A 48 0.60 -5.34 -8.40
C ARG A 48 0.26 -4.63 -7.10
N CYS A 49 1.16 -3.82 -6.54
CA CYS A 49 0.85 -3.03 -5.34
C CYS A 49 -0.22 -1.98 -5.64
N ILE A 50 -0.10 -1.26 -6.76
CA ILE A 50 -1.07 -0.26 -7.21
C ILE A 50 -2.43 -0.91 -7.51
N GLU A 51 -2.45 -2.06 -8.20
CA GLU A 51 -3.67 -2.83 -8.45
C GLU A 51 -4.36 -3.22 -7.14
N ASN A 52 -3.61 -3.66 -6.13
CA ASN A 52 -4.18 -3.98 -4.83
C ASN A 52 -4.70 -2.75 -4.09
N PHE A 53 -4.03 -1.60 -4.21
CA PHE A 53 -4.56 -0.32 -3.70
C PHE A 53 -5.88 0.07 -4.38
N ASN A 54 -5.98 -0.10 -5.70
CA ASN A 54 -7.20 0.14 -6.44
C ASN A 54 -8.33 -0.82 -6.04
N ARG A 55 -8.02 -2.12 -5.84
CA ARG A 55 -8.99 -3.13 -5.38
C ARG A 55 -9.62 -2.77 -4.04
N ILE A 56 -8.88 -2.06 -3.19
CA ILE A 56 -9.33 -1.68 -1.84
C ILE A 56 -9.93 -0.27 -1.81
N GLY A 57 -10.07 0.38 -2.97
CA GLY A 57 -10.63 1.74 -3.11
C GLY A 57 -9.73 2.84 -2.54
N VAL A 58 -8.42 2.59 -2.42
CA VAL A 58 -7.48 3.53 -1.80
C VAL A 58 -6.50 4.06 -2.82
N ASN A 59 -6.39 5.37 -2.92
CA ASN A 59 -5.25 5.99 -3.57
C ASN A 59 -4.11 6.16 -2.55
N PRO A 60 -2.91 5.59 -2.79
CA PRO A 60 -1.81 5.68 -1.82
C PRO A 60 -1.33 7.14 -1.58
N VAL A 61 -1.54 8.05 -2.55
CA VAL A 61 -1.18 9.47 -2.40
C VAL A 61 -2.12 10.22 -1.44
N THR A 62 -3.36 9.75 -1.27
CA THR A 62 -4.36 10.45 -0.44
C THR A 62 -4.23 10.15 1.05
N ILE A 63 -3.30 9.26 1.46
CA ILE A 63 -3.12 8.89 2.87
C ILE A 63 -2.03 9.76 3.52
N PRO A 64 -2.36 10.57 4.54
CA PRO A 64 -1.38 11.44 5.21
C PRO A 64 -0.40 10.66 6.11
N ARG A 65 0.87 11.08 6.13
CA ARG A 65 1.98 10.40 6.85
C ARG A 65 1.73 10.25 8.35
N ARG A 66 0.93 11.17 8.91
CA ARG A 66 0.58 11.23 10.34
C ARG A 66 -0.51 10.25 10.75
N TRP A 67 -1.17 9.59 9.80
CA TRP A 67 -2.05 8.48 10.12
C TRP A 67 -1.14 7.32 10.53
N LYS A 68 -0.80 7.26 11.83
CA LYS A 68 -0.29 6.03 12.45
C LYS A 68 -1.19 4.91 11.94
N HIS A 69 -0.62 3.85 11.39
CA HIS A 69 -1.36 2.81 10.67
C HIS A 69 -2.54 2.19 11.46
N ASP A 70 -2.61 2.42 12.79
CA ASP A 70 -3.75 2.14 13.67
C ASP A 70 -5.01 3.03 13.47
N VAL A 71 -4.86 4.25 12.95
CA VAL A 71 -5.95 5.27 12.85
C VAL A 71 -6.53 5.36 11.44
N LEU A 72 -5.89 4.76 10.44
CA LEU A 72 -6.64 4.30 9.27
C LEU A 72 -7.64 3.29 9.82
N ARG A 73 -8.92 3.69 9.99
CA ARG A 73 -10.03 2.73 9.92
C ARG A 73 -9.77 1.99 8.62
N ASN A 74 -9.14 0.83 8.77
CA ASN A 74 -8.43 0.16 7.71
C ASN A 74 -9.40 0.01 6.53
N PRO A 75 -9.19 0.65 5.37
CA PRO A 75 -10.03 0.37 4.21
C PRO A 75 -9.91 -1.12 3.79
N LEU A 76 -8.85 -1.84 4.19
CA LEU A 76 -8.77 -3.30 4.08
C LEU A 76 -9.68 -4.05 5.07
N LYS A 77 -10.21 -3.39 6.12
CA LYS A 77 -11.28 -3.95 6.99
C LYS A 77 -12.67 -3.76 6.36
N LEU A 78 -12.83 -2.90 5.35
CA LEU A 78 -14.11 -2.66 4.67
C LEU A 78 -14.35 -3.62 3.49
N ILE A 79 -13.38 -4.48 3.18
CA ILE A 79 -13.52 -5.59 2.22
C ILE A 79 -13.93 -6.85 2.99
N THR A 80 -14.97 -6.71 3.80
CA THR A 80 -15.76 -7.85 4.27
C THR A 80 -17.03 -7.84 3.44
N VAL A 81 -17.05 -8.69 2.41
CA VAL A 81 -18.31 -9.19 1.84
C VAL A 81 -18.79 -10.26 2.82
N GLU A 82 -20.09 -10.22 3.13
CA GLU A 82 -20.80 -11.13 4.03
C GLU A 82 -20.46 -12.62 3.81
#